data_AF-A0A4Q3AFX5-F1
#
_entry.id   AF-A0A4Q3AFX5-F1
#
_cell.length_a   1.000
_cell.length_b   1.000
_cell.length_c   1.000
_cell.angle_alpha   90.00
_cell.angle_beta   90.00
_cell.angle_gamma   90.00
#
_symmetry.space_group_name_H-M   'P 1'
#
loop_
_entity.id
_entity.type
_entity.pdbx_description
1 polymer ?
#
loop_
_entity_poly.entity_id
_entity_poly.type
_entity_poly.pdbx_seq_one_letter_code
_entity_poly.pdbx_strand_id
1 'polypeptide(L)' 'VEPTAATGVPIIDLGQGGTRYFDIHHTADDTLDKIDKVQLAQNVAAWTTMLAVMANDPAVLAPVPAAPAR' A
#
# COMPACT_ATOMS: atom_id res chain seq x y z
N VAL A 1 -8.29 4.84 -1.22
CA VAL A 1 -7.74 5.28 0.08
C VAL A 1 -8.49 6.49 0.62
N GLU A 2 -8.54 7.58 -0.16
CA GLU A 2 -9.18 8.86 0.22
C GLU A 2 -10.64 8.76 0.73
N PRO A 3 -11.61 8.10 0.05
CA PRO A 3 -12.99 8.05 0.55
C PRO A 3 -13.15 7.28 1.86
N THR A 4 -12.27 6.31 2.12
CA THR A 4 -12.29 5.46 3.33
C THR A 4 -11.60 6.16 4.51
N ALA A 5 -10.54 6.93 4.26
CA ALA A 5 -9.87 7.71 5.30
C ALA A 5 -10.81 8.78 5.89
N ALA A 6 -11.65 9.40 5.04
CA ALA A 6 -12.61 10.42 5.45
C ALA A 6 -13.67 9.93 6.45
N THR A 7 -13.88 8.61 6.57
CA THR A 7 -14.85 8.03 7.52
C THR A 7 -14.23 7.67 8.87
N GLY A 8 -12.96 8.04 9.12
CA GLY A 8 -12.25 7.78 10.37
C GLY A 8 -11.70 6.36 10.51
N VAL A 9 -11.70 5.59 9.42
CA VAL A 9 -11.09 4.26 9.35
C VAL A 9 -9.56 4.41 9.30
N PRO A 10 -8.81 3.74 10.19
CA PRO A 10 -7.35 3.74 10.14
C PRO A 10 -6.85 3.14 8.83
N ILE A 11 -5.89 3.79 8.20
CA ILE A 11 -5.29 3.36 6.93
C ILE A 11 -3.79 3.15 7.14
N ILE A 12 -3.27 2.07 6.58
CA ILE A 12 -1.83 1.84 6.41
C ILE A 12 -1.53 1.86 4.92
N ASP A 13 -0.56 2.68 4.52
CA ASP A 13 -0.02 2.72 3.17
C ASP A 13 1.49 2.42 3.22
N LEU A 14 1.92 1.44 2.43
CA LEU A 14 3.32 1.05 2.31
C LEU A 14 3.91 1.67 1.05
N GLY A 15 4.64 2.78 1.22
CA GLY A 15 5.24 3.50 0.10
C GLY A 15 6.24 2.65 -0.67
N GLN A 16 5.97 2.43 -1.95
CA GLN A 16 6.86 1.73 -2.87
C GLN A 16 7.78 2.71 -3.61
N GLY A 17 9.00 2.28 -3.93
CA GLY A 17 9.89 3.03 -4.82
C GLY A 17 9.37 3.00 -6.27
N GLY A 18 8.60 4.02 -6.66
CA GLY A 18 7.94 4.09 -7.96
C GLY A 18 8.76 4.70 -9.10
N THR A 19 10.09 4.79 -8.99
CA THR A 19 10.92 5.56 -9.94
C THR A 19 10.85 5.07 -11.39
N ARG A 20 10.47 3.80 -11.62
CA ARG A 20 10.28 3.20 -12.95
C ARG A 20 8.82 3.03 -13.35
N TYR A 21 7.87 3.41 -12.49
CA TYR A 21 6.46 3.11 -12.67
C TYR A 21 5.90 3.77 -13.94
N PHE A 22 6.18 5.06 -14.10
CA PHE A 22 5.68 5.84 -15.24
C PHE A 22 6.44 5.63 -16.55
N ASP A 23 7.51 4.82 -16.56
CA ASP A 23 8.19 4.43 -17.80
C ASP A 23 7.26 3.55 -18.67
N ILE A 24 6.35 2.80 -18.03
CA ILE A 24 5.46 1.85 -18.71
C ILE A 24 3.97 2.04 -18.37
N HIS A 25 3.63 2.73 -17.28
CA HIS A 25 2.26 2.91 -16.83
C HIS A 25 1.35 3.49 -17.93
N HIS A 26 0.24 2.80 -18.20
CA HIS A 26 -0.72 3.16 -19.27
C HIS A 26 -0.16 3.11 -20.70
N THR A 27 0.89 2.33 -20.93
CA THR A 27 1.38 2.00 -22.28
C THR A 27 1.09 0.54 -22.61
N ALA A 28 1.27 0.14 -23.88
CA ALA A 28 1.19 -1.27 -24.26
C ALA A 28 2.32 -2.14 -23.66
N ASP A 29 3.39 -1.52 -23.17
CA ASP A 29 4.54 -2.19 -22.54
C ASP A 29 4.32 -2.50 -21.05
N ASP A 30 3.14 -2.19 -20.50
CA ASP A 30 2.72 -2.58 -19.15
C ASP A 30 2.35 -4.08 -19.10
N THR A 31 3.39 -4.90 -19.19
CA THR A 31 3.30 -6.36 -19.30
C THR A 31 4.07 -7.07 -18.19
N LEU A 32 3.74 -8.34 -17.96
CA LEU A 32 4.27 -9.12 -16.83
C LEU A 32 5.80 -9.25 -16.83
N ASP A 33 6.46 -9.18 -17.99
CA ASP A 33 7.92 -9.27 -18.07
C ASP A 33 8.66 -8.08 -17.44
N LYS A 34 7.96 -6.98 -17.14
CA LYS A 34 8.52 -5.82 -16.42
C LYS A 34 8.54 -6.03 -14.90
N ILE A 35 7.92 -7.09 -14.39
CA ILE A 35 7.90 -7.41 -12.96
C ILE A 35 9.21 -8.08 -12.53
N ASP A 36 9.95 -7.40 -11.66
CA ASP A 36 11.08 -7.98 -10.94
C ASP A 36 10.56 -8.89 -9.82
N LYS A 37 10.89 -10.19 -9.91
CA LYS A 37 10.44 -11.20 -8.93
C LYS A 37 11.00 -11.00 -7.53
N VAL A 38 12.20 -10.42 -7.38
CA VAL A 38 12.81 -10.13 -6.08
C VAL A 38 12.08 -8.97 -5.43
N GLN A 39 11.78 -7.91 -6.19
CA GLN A 39 10.99 -6.77 -5.69
C GLN A 39 9.56 -7.21 -5.35
N LEU A 40 8.94 -8.07 -6.15
CA LEU A 40 7.62 -8.63 -5.85
C LEU A 40 7.65 -9.46 -4.55
N ALA A 41 8.64 -10.34 -4.38
CA ALA A 41 8.78 -11.13 -3.16
C ALA A 41 8.97 -10.26 -1.91
N GLN A 42 9.74 -9.17 -2.02
CA GLN A 42 9.88 -8.18 -0.95
C GLN A 42 8.55 -7.50 -0.62
N ASN A 43 7.77 -7.12 -1.63
CA ASN A 43 6.45 -6.51 -1.41
C ASN A 43 5.50 -7.50 -0.70
N VAL A 44 5.49 -8.77 -1.13
CA VAL A 44 4.73 -9.83 -0.45
C VAL A 44 5.16 -9.96 1.01
N ALA A 45 6.47 -10.01 1.29
CA ALA A 45 6.97 -10.11 2.66
C ALA A 45 6.58 -8.91 3.53
N ALA A 46 6.60 -7.69 2.98
CA ALA A 46 6.20 -6.48 3.70
C ALA A 46 4.71 -6.52 4.07
N TRP A 47 3.83 -6.85 3.12
CA TRP A 47 2.39 -6.93 3.36
C TRP A 47 2.01 -8.06 4.30
N THR A 48 2.60 -9.25 4.15
CA THR A 48 2.29 -10.38 5.04
C THR A 48 2.76 -10.12 6.47
N THR A 49 3.92 -9.46 6.64
CA THR A 49 4.41 -9.04 7.96
C THR A 49 3.47 -8.01 8.57
N MET A 50 3.09 -6.98 7.82
CA MET A 50 2.16 -5.95 8.30
C MET A 50 0.84 -6.58 8.77
N LEU A 51 0.25 -7.45 7.96
CA LEU A 51 -0.99 -8.16 8.31
C LEU A 51 -0.83 -9.05 9.54
N ALA A 52 0.28 -9.79 9.64
CA ALA A 52 0.55 -10.65 10.79
C ALA A 52 0.67 -9.85 12.09
N VAL A 53 1.28 -8.66 12.06
CA VAL A 53 1.36 -7.78 13.23
C VAL A 53 -0.02 -7.18 13.53
N MET A 54 -0.63 -6.49 12.57
CA MET A 54 -1.88 -5.74 12.80
C MET A 54 -3.08 -6.62 13.16
N ALA A 55 -3.13 -7.86 12.67
CA ALA A 55 -4.21 -8.78 13.04
C ALA A 55 -4.11 -9.27 14.49
N ASN A 56 -2.96 -9.13 15.14
CA ASN A 56 -2.68 -9.66 16.48
C ASN A 56 -2.29 -8.57 17.50
N ASP A 57 -2.18 -7.32 17.08
CA ASP A 57 -1.84 -6.20 17.95
C ASP A 57 -3.07 -5.76 18.77
N PRO A 58 -2.98 -5.63 20.11
CA PRO A 58 -4.10 -5.19 20.94
C PRO A 58 -4.36 -3.67 20.87
N ALA A 59 -3.56 -2.90 20.13
CA ALA A 59 -3.71 -1.46 20.03
C ALA A 59 -5.07 -1.05 19.45
N VAL A 60 -5.69 -0.05 20.07
CA VAL A 60 -6.88 0.60 19.53
C VAL A 60 -6.44 1.65 18.51
N LEU A 61 -6.66 1.37 17.23
CA LEU A 61 -6.21 2.22 16.12
C LEU A 61 -7.22 3.31 15.71
N ALA A 62 -8.46 3.22 16.18
CA ALA A 62 -9.56 4.12 15.81
C ALA A 62 -10.20 4.79 17.04
N PRO A 63 -10.83 5.97 16.88
CA PRO A 63 -10.97 6.74 15.63
C PRO A 63 -9.67 7.48 15.28
N VAL A 64 -9.36 7.53 13.98
CA VAL A 64 -8.35 8.47 13.47
C VAL A 64 -9.07 9.76 13.08
N PRO A 65 -8.55 10.96 13.42
CA PRO A 65 -9.12 12.21 12.93
C PRO A 65 -9.27 12.17 11.41
N ALA A 66 -10.43 12.56 10.89
CA ALA A 66 -10.63 12.63 9.45
C ALA A 66 -9.53 13.51 8.83
N ALA A 67 -8.85 12.98 7.81
CA ALA A 67 -7.90 13.77 7.06
C ALA A 67 -8.61 15.01 6.48
N PRO A 68 -8.01 16.21 6.54
CA PRO A 68 -8.62 17.39 5.94
C PRO A 68 -8.82 17.12 4.45
N ALA A 69 -10.00 17.52 3.92
CA ALA A 69 -10.24 17.49 2.49
C ALA A 69 -9.15 18.31 1.78
N ARG A 70 -8.46 17.68 0.82
CA ARG A 70 -7.39 18.29 0.06
C ARG A 70 -7.92 19.08 -1.13
#